data_AF-A0A382S3T9-F1
#
_entry.id   AF-A0A382S3T9-F1
#
_cell.length_a   1.000
_cell.length_b   1.000
_cell.length_c   1.000
_cell.angle_alpha   90.00
_cell.angle_beta   90.00
_cell.angle_gamma   90.00
#
_symmetry.space_group_name_H-M   'P 1'
#
loop_
_entity.id
_entity.type
_entity.pdbx_description
1 polymer ?
#
loop_
_entity_poly.entity_id
_entity_poly.type
_entity_poly.pdbx_seq_one_letter_code
_entity_poly.pdbx_strand_id
1 'polypeptide(L)'
;MTKTSTFLIHNLWWLVPMAIVVFFWQHAAPILLMLVFAYLGRVILNPFVKVIDSWIGNKRWSVFLVIIILVILFSILSSSLFPFISAQAAALQSNLSMDTLVKFQNKLTLILQSILPSFLYDILNNLMINLDASMSDMWAAGLSQIQTFIGGAGTLVFALGSALLSFLILMAFMIFFLLEGELFLNSFLHAVPSEKYGLAKRMLNKTSLQIHAYIRGQLLAGTSVAITAIIGLYILQWITG
;
A
#
# COMPACT_ATOMS: atom_id res chain seq x y z
N MET A 1 -6.26 -46.53 31.12
CA MET A 1 -6.54 -45.62 30.00
C MET A 1 -7.53 -44.51 30.39
N THR A 2 -7.37 -43.84 31.54
CA THR A 2 -8.42 -42.93 32.08
C THR A 2 -7.97 -41.48 32.28
N LYS A 3 -6.67 -41.16 32.32
CA LYS A 3 -6.20 -39.78 32.59
C LYS A 3 -6.31 -38.82 31.39
N THR A 4 -6.18 -39.32 30.16
CA THR A 4 -6.28 -38.50 28.94
C THR A 4 -7.70 -38.05 28.65
N SER A 5 -8.70 -38.90 28.95
CA SER A 5 -10.13 -38.58 28.80
C SER A 5 -10.55 -37.42 29.71
N THR A 6 -10.15 -37.44 30.98
CA THR A 6 -10.55 -36.41 31.95
C THR A 6 -9.89 -35.05 31.68
N PHE A 7 -8.66 -35.04 31.17
CA PHE A 7 -7.95 -33.82 30.78
C PHE A 7 -8.60 -33.15 29.57
N LEU A 8 -9.03 -33.94 28.57
CA LEU A 8 -9.78 -33.43 27.42
C LEU A 8 -11.15 -32.86 27.81
N ILE A 9 -11.88 -33.52 28.71
CA ILE A 9 -13.19 -33.05 29.18
C ILE A 9 -13.08 -31.73 29.95
N HIS A 10 -12.04 -31.56 30.77
CA HIS A 10 -11.83 -30.32 31.54
C HIS A 10 -11.38 -29.15 30.65
N ASN A 11 -10.54 -29.42 29.63
CA ASN A 11 -10.12 -28.41 28.66
C ASN A 11 -11.19 -28.12 27.60
N LEU A 12 -12.21 -28.96 27.45
CA LEU A 12 -13.27 -28.79 26.46
C LEU A 12 -14.02 -27.45 26.61
N TRP A 13 -14.13 -26.96 27.85
CA TRP A 13 -14.82 -25.71 28.17
C TRP A 13 -14.18 -24.46 27.55
N TRP A 14 -12.84 -24.43 27.37
CA TRP A 14 -12.16 -23.35 26.67
C TRP A 14 -11.80 -23.70 25.22
N LEU A 15 -11.58 -24.98 24.91
CA LEU A 15 -11.30 -25.44 23.56
C LEU A 15 -12.50 -25.26 22.62
N VAL A 16 -13.73 -25.46 23.08
CA VAL A 16 -14.93 -25.31 22.24
C VAL A 16 -15.16 -23.85 21.84
N PRO A 17 -15.16 -22.85 22.75
CA PRO A 17 -15.20 -21.44 22.37
C PRO A 17 -14.04 -21.03 21.47
N MET A 18 -12.82 -21.50 21.76
CA MET A 18 -11.65 -21.18 20.94
C MET A 18 -11.76 -21.76 19.53
N ALA A 19 -12.24 -22.99 19.39
CA ALA A 19 -12.50 -23.62 18.09
C ALA A 19 -13.58 -22.87 17.30
N ILE A 20 -14.65 -22.41 17.97
CA ILE A 20 -15.68 -21.57 17.37
C ILE A 20 -15.06 -20.26 16.86
N VAL A 21 -14.25 -19.58 17.67
CA VAL A 21 -13.57 -18.33 17.27
C VAL A 21 -12.68 -18.57 16.06
N VAL A 22 -11.88 -19.63 16.05
CA VAL A 22 -10.99 -19.98 14.92
C VAL A 22 -11.79 -20.33 13.66
N PHE A 23 -12.90 -21.04 13.80
CA PHE A 23 -13.77 -21.40 12.68
C PHE A 23 -14.40 -20.15 12.04
N PHE A 24 -14.90 -19.21 12.84
CA PHE A 24 -15.45 -17.95 12.34
C PHE A 24 -14.37 -16.92 11.95
N TRP A 25 -13.11 -17.12 12.35
CA TRP A 25 -12.03 -16.17 12.11
C TRP A 25 -11.82 -15.88 10.62
N GLN A 26 -11.93 -16.89 9.74
CA GLN A 26 -11.75 -16.69 8.29
C GLN A 26 -12.79 -15.73 7.69
N HIS A 27 -13.99 -15.67 8.27
CA HIS A 27 -15.06 -14.78 7.81
C HIS A 27 -15.08 -13.45 8.58
N ALA A 28 -14.70 -13.46 9.86
CA ALA A 28 -14.66 -12.27 10.71
C ALA A 28 -13.45 -11.38 10.40
N ALA A 29 -12.28 -11.96 10.10
CA ALA A 29 -11.05 -11.21 9.91
C ALA A 29 -11.13 -10.14 8.79
N PRO A 30 -11.70 -10.41 7.60
CA PRO A 30 -11.87 -9.39 6.57
C PRO A 30 -12.75 -8.21 7.02
N ILE A 31 -13.84 -8.48 7.74
CA ILE A 31 -14.76 -7.46 8.25
C ILE A 31 -14.08 -6.63 9.35
N LEU A 32 -13.34 -7.29 10.24
CA LEU A 32 -12.58 -6.65 11.32
C LEU A 32 -11.48 -5.76 10.73
N LEU A 33 -10.79 -6.22 9.67
CA LEU A 33 -9.82 -5.43 8.92
C LEU A 33 -10.46 -4.20 8.29
N MET A 34 -11.63 -4.33 7.65
CA MET A 34 -12.38 -3.19 7.10
C MET A 34 -12.76 -2.18 8.20
N LEU A 35 -13.16 -2.66 9.38
CA LEU A 35 -13.48 -1.82 10.52
C LEU A 35 -12.25 -1.05 11.02
N VAL A 36 -11.08 -1.71 11.08
CA VAL A 36 -9.81 -1.06 11.41
C VAL A 36 -9.47 0.01 10.37
N PHE A 37 -9.59 -0.29 9.07
CA PHE A 37 -9.36 0.69 8.02
C PHE A 37 -10.33 1.87 8.08
N ALA A 38 -11.60 1.63 8.36
CA ALA A 38 -12.59 2.69 8.53
C ALA A 38 -12.26 3.60 9.74
N TYR A 39 -11.80 3.01 10.85
CA TYR A 39 -11.32 3.77 12.00
C TYR A 39 -10.06 4.58 11.68
N LEU A 40 -9.11 4.01 10.93
CA LEU A 40 -7.95 4.76 10.43
C LEU A 40 -8.39 5.90 9.52
N GLY A 41 -9.35 5.65 8.63
CA GLY A 41 -9.99 6.66 7.79
C GLY A 41 -10.53 7.81 8.63
N ARG A 42 -11.23 7.52 9.73
CA ARG A 42 -11.66 8.56 10.68
C ARG A 42 -10.50 9.40 11.20
N VAL A 43 -9.40 8.79 11.64
CA VAL A 43 -8.25 9.55 12.16
C VAL A 43 -7.73 10.57 11.11
N ILE A 44 -7.68 10.15 9.85
CA ILE A 44 -7.20 10.96 8.72
C ILE A 44 -8.21 12.04 8.31
N LEU A 45 -9.49 11.68 8.25
CA LEU A 45 -10.56 12.53 7.71
C LEU A 45 -11.16 13.49 8.75
N ASN A 46 -11.05 13.21 10.04
CA ASN A 46 -11.63 14.02 11.11
C ASN A 46 -11.15 15.50 11.12
N PRO A 47 -9.87 15.83 10.86
CA PRO A 47 -9.45 17.22 10.68
C PRO A 47 -10.24 17.95 9.59
N PHE A 48 -10.49 17.29 8.46
CA PHE A 48 -11.28 17.87 7.35
C PHE A 48 -12.74 18.03 7.73
N VAL A 49 -13.33 17.06 8.44
CA VAL A 49 -14.71 17.17 8.94
C VAL A 49 -14.84 18.38 9.86
N LYS A 50 -13.89 18.61 10.77
CA LYS A 50 -13.93 19.77 11.69
C LYS A 50 -13.85 21.12 10.97
N VAL A 51 -13.04 21.22 9.92
CA VAL A 51 -12.95 22.44 9.09
C VAL A 51 -14.30 22.71 8.43
N ILE A 52 -14.90 21.70 7.82
CA ILE A 52 -16.21 21.86 7.15
C ILE A 52 -17.33 22.10 8.17
N ASP A 53 -17.26 21.46 9.34
CA ASP A 53 -18.22 21.65 10.43
C ASP A 53 -18.23 23.07 10.98
N SER A 54 -17.06 23.71 11.04
CA SER A 54 -16.97 25.12 11.41
C SER A 54 -17.66 26.06 10.41
N TRP A 55 -17.90 25.63 9.17
CA TRP A 55 -18.58 26.42 8.14
C TRP A 55 -20.09 26.13 8.05
N ILE A 56 -20.48 24.86 8.19
CA ILE A 56 -21.89 24.43 8.03
C ILE A 56 -22.65 24.49 9.36
N GLY A 57 -21.96 24.29 10.49
CA GLY A 57 -22.57 24.22 11.82
C GLY A 57 -23.35 22.92 12.08
N ASN A 58 -23.21 21.89 11.24
CA ASN A 58 -23.84 20.59 11.46
C ASN A 58 -22.93 19.42 11.08
N LYS A 59 -22.47 18.69 12.11
CA LYS A 59 -21.54 17.56 11.98
C LYS A 59 -21.99 16.51 10.96
N ARG A 60 -23.28 16.22 10.87
CA ARG A 60 -23.80 15.20 9.94
C ARG A 60 -23.57 15.60 8.49
N TRP A 61 -23.93 16.84 8.15
CA TRP A 61 -23.72 17.39 6.81
C TRP A 61 -22.23 17.51 6.49
N SER A 62 -21.41 17.90 7.46
CA SER A 62 -19.96 17.97 7.32
C SER A 62 -19.34 16.63 6.97
N VAL A 63 -19.76 15.55 7.64
CA VAL A 63 -19.30 14.18 7.33
C VAL A 63 -19.73 13.76 5.92
N PHE A 64 -21.00 13.95 5.56
CA PHE A 64 -21.47 13.60 4.21
C PHE A 64 -20.69 14.36 3.13
N LEU A 65 -20.48 15.66 3.31
CA LEU A 65 -19.78 16.51 2.36
C LEU A 65 -18.30 16.08 2.23
N VAL A 66 -17.61 15.81 3.34
CA VAL A 66 -16.24 15.28 3.31
C VAL A 66 -16.15 13.97 2.51
N ILE A 67 -17.09 13.05 2.72
CA ILE A 67 -17.09 11.76 2.00
C ILE A 67 -17.37 11.95 0.51
N ILE A 68 -18.31 12.83 0.14
CA ILE A 68 -18.59 13.17 -1.26
C ILE A 68 -17.35 13.77 -1.93
N ILE A 69 -16.70 14.73 -1.27
CA ILE A 69 -15.44 15.31 -1.76
C ILE A 69 -14.37 14.23 -1.91
N LEU A 70 -14.24 13.32 -0.94
CA LEU A 70 -13.26 12.24 -1.01
C LEU A 70 -13.50 11.33 -2.23
N VAL A 71 -14.75 10.95 -2.49
CA VAL A 71 -15.12 10.10 -3.63
C VAL A 71 -14.85 10.82 -4.96
N ILE A 72 -15.22 12.10 -5.06
CA ILE A 72 -14.95 12.91 -6.26
C ILE A 72 -13.44 13.06 -6.48
N LEU A 73 -12.70 13.41 -5.43
CA LEU A 73 -11.25 13.56 -5.47
C LEU A 73 -10.59 12.26 -5.91
N PHE A 74 -10.97 11.13 -5.32
CA PHE A 74 -10.42 9.83 -5.68
C PHE A 74 -10.76 9.43 -7.13
N SER A 75 -11.98 9.74 -7.59
CA SER A 75 -12.40 9.46 -8.96
C SER A 75 -11.60 10.27 -9.99
N ILE A 76 -11.40 11.57 -9.74
CA ILE A 76 -10.60 12.47 -10.59
C ILE A 76 -9.13 12.05 -10.56
N LEU A 77 -8.61 11.76 -9.37
CA LEU A 77 -7.21 11.37 -9.21
C LEU A 77 -6.93 10.04 -9.91
N SER A 78 -7.82 9.05 -9.77
CA SER A 78 -7.69 7.76 -10.45
C SER A 78 -7.82 7.90 -11.97
N SER A 79 -8.78 8.70 -12.47
CA SER A 79 -8.96 8.86 -13.92
C SER A 79 -7.80 9.61 -14.59
N SER A 80 -7.09 10.47 -13.86
CA SER A 80 -5.93 11.23 -14.37
C SER A 80 -4.60 10.52 -14.15
N LEU A 81 -4.32 10.05 -12.94
CA LEU A 81 -3.04 9.42 -12.60
C LEU A 81 -2.84 8.11 -13.33
N PHE A 82 -3.88 7.30 -13.46
CA PHE A 82 -3.75 5.96 -14.02
C PHE A 82 -3.31 5.96 -15.50
N PRO A 83 -3.95 6.71 -16.42
CA PRO A 83 -3.44 6.81 -17.78
C PRO A 83 -2.07 7.49 -17.85
N PHE A 84 -1.78 8.46 -16.98
CA PHE A 84 -0.47 9.10 -16.93
C PHE A 84 0.65 8.13 -16.53
N ILE A 85 0.45 7.34 -15.48
CA ILE A 85 1.37 6.30 -15.04
C ILE A 85 1.49 5.20 -16.11
N SER A 86 0.38 4.80 -16.73
CA SER A 86 0.39 3.83 -17.82
C SER A 86 1.20 4.31 -19.03
N ALA A 87 1.03 5.58 -19.42
CA ALA A 87 1.79 6.18 -20.52
C ALA A 87 3.28 6.27 -20.18
N GLN A 88 3.62 6.65 -18.95
CA GLN A 88 5.02 6.64 -18.49
C GLN A 88 5.61 5.24 -18.43
N ALA A 89 4.87 4.25 -17.97
CA ALA A 89 5.31 2.86 -17.95
C ALA A 89 5.54 2.34 -19.38
N ALA A 90 4.68 2.69 -20.34
CA ALA A 90 4.87 2.36 -21.76
C ALA A 90 6.08 3.08 -22.38
N ALA A 91 6.29 4.36 -22.03
CA ALA A 91 7.50 5.10 -22.43
C ALA A 91 8.77 4.48 -21.82
N LEU A 92 8.71 4.08 -20.56
CA LEU A 92 9.81 3.38 -19.89
C LEU A 92 10.09 2.05 -20.58
N GLN A 93 9.06 1.25 -20.87
CA GLN A 93 9.19 -0.04 -21.55
C GLN A 93 9.80 0.09 -22.94
N SER A 94 9.37 1.08 -23.73
CA SER A 94 9.89 1.31 -25.08
C SER A 94 11.35 1.79 -25.06
N ASN A 95 11.74 2.58 -24.06
CA ASN A 95 13.13 2.98 -23.88
C ASN A 95 14.00 1.85 -23.26
N LEU A 96 13.42 0.95 -22.46
CA LEU A 96 14.11 -0.18 -21.81
C LEU A 96 14.20 -1.44 -22.70
N SER A 97 14.30 -1.33 -24.02
CA SER A 97 14.36 -2.51 -24.90
C SER A 97 15.61 -3.37 -24.68
N MET A 98 15.63 -4.57 -25.26
CA MET A 98 16.85 -5.39 -25.29
C MET A 98 17.99 -4.71 -26.04
N ASP A 99 17.68 -3.89 -27.06
CA ASP A 99 18.69 -3.10 -27.76
C ASP A 99 19.34 -2.06 -26.82
N THR A 100 18.59 -1.52 -25.88
CA THR A 100 19.11 -0.60 -24.85
C THR A 100 20.10 -1.29 -23.94
N LEU A 101 19.83 -2.54 -23.55
CA LEU A 101 20.77 -3.34 -22.76
C LEU A 101 22.09 -3.54 -23.51
N VAL A 102 22.04 -3.89 -24.80
CA VAL A 102 23.24 -4.04 -25.64
C VAL A 102 23.99 -2.71 -25.79
N LYS A 103 23.29 -1.60 -26.04
CA LYS A 103 23.91 -0.26 -26.12
C LYS A 103 24.54 0.17 -24.80
N PHE A 104 23.89 -0.10 -23.68
CA PHE A 104 24.40 0.19 -22.35
C PHE A 104 25.66 -0.62 -22.05
N GLN A 105 25.63 -1.93 -22.29
CA GLN A 105 26.80 -2.80 -22.15
C GLN A 105 27.97 -2.27 -23.00
N ASN A 106 27.72 -1.90 -24.26
CA ASN A 106 28.76 -1.36 -25.14
C ASN A 106 29.35 -0.03 -24.65
N LYS A 107 28.52 0.94 -24.23
CA LYS A 107 29.01 2.20 -23.66
C LYS A 107 29.79 1.97 -22.36
N LEU A 108 29.32 1.05 -21.52
CA LEU A 108 29.96 0.70 -20.27
C LEU A 108 31.32 0.05 -20.51
N THR A 109 31.41 -0.88 -21.48
CA THR A 109 32.68 -1.49 -21.91
C THR A 109 33.67 -0.43 -22.41
N LEU A 110 33.22 0.55 -23.21
CA LEU A 110 34.07 1.65 -23.69
C LEU A 110 34.59 2.54 -22.55
N ILE A 111 33.73 2.88 -21.59
CA ILE A 111 34.13 3.68 -20.42
C ILE A 111 35.12 2.90 -19.55
N LEU A 112 34.85 1.62 -19.28
CA LEU A 112 35.75 0.75 -18.52
C LEU A 112 37.10 0.62 -19.23
N GLN A 113 37.11 0.41 -20.55
CA GLN A 113 38.36 0.33 -21.32
C GLN A 113 39.17 1.64 -21.24
N SER A 114 38.51 2.80 -21.16
CA SER A 114 39.21 4.10 -21.09
C SER A 114 39.75 4.46 -19.70
N ILE A 115 39.17 3.91 -18.62
CA ILE A 115 39.48 4.28 -17.24
C ILE A 115 40.34 3.21 -16.55
N LEU A 116 40.20 1.94 -16.93
CA LEU A 116 40.79 0.81 -16.22
C LEU A 116 42.07 0.27 -16.89
N PRO A 117 43.10 -0.10 -16.11
CA PRO A 117 44.24 -0.87 -16.61
C PRO A 117 43.80 -2.21 -17.22
N SER A 118 44.51 -2.67 -18.25
CA SER A 118 44.16 -3.86 -19.05
C SER A 118 43.88 -5.11 -18.21
N PHE A 119 44.67 -5.36 -17.16
CA PHE A 119 44.46 -6.50 -16.26
C PHE A 119 43.10 -6.48 -15.54
N LEU A 120 42.64 -5.31 -15.08
CA LEU A 120 41.34 -5.19 -14.41
C LEU A 120 40.18 -5.24 -15.41
N TYR A 121 40.39 -4.68 -16.61
CA TYR A 121 39.43 -4.76 -17.70
C TYR A 121 39.17 -6.22 -18.11
N ASP A 122 40.21 -7.03 -18.30
CA ASP A 122 40.07 -8.42 -18.75
C ASP A 122 39.34 -9.30 -17.72
N ILE A 123 39.57 -9.06 -16.42
CA ILE A 123 38.86 -9.75 -15.33
C ILE A 123 37.37 -9.37 -15.33
N LEU A 124 37.06 -8.07 -15.42
CA LEU A 124 35.68 -7.58 -15.42
C LEU A 124 34.93 -7.99 -16.68
N ASN A 125 35.57 -7.95 -17.84
CA ASN A 125 34.95 -8.33 -19.11
C ASN A 125 34.64 -9.83 -19.14
N ASN A 126 35.54 -10.70 -18.66
CA ASN A 126 35.26 -12.13 -18.51
C ASN A 126 34.10 -12.40 -17.54
N LEU A 127 34.00 -11.64 -16.43
CA LEU A 127 32.85 -11.74 -15.53
C LEU A 127 31.55 -11.29 -16.20
N MET A 128 31.59 -10.20 -16.97
CA MET A 128 30.44 -9.67 -17.71
C MET A 128 29.92 -10.66 -18.75
N ILE A 129 30.81 -11.28 -19.54
CA ILE A 129 30.48 -12.30 -20.55
C ILE A 129 29.81 -13.53 -19.91
N ASN A 130 30.32 -13.98 -18.76
CA ASN A 130 29.74 -15.11 -18.02
C ASN A 130 28.37 -14.78 -17.39
N LEU A 131 28.11 -13.51 -17.10
CA LEU A 131 26.86 -13.03 -16.53
C LEU A 131 25.85 -12.56 -17.58
N ASP A 132 26.22 -12.50 -18.86
CA ASP A 132 25.42 -11.90 -19.92
C ASP A 132 24.06 -12.60 -20.09
N ALA A 133 24.06 -13.93 -20.06
CA ALA A 133 22.81 -14.72 -20.09
C ALA A 133 21.92 -14.42 -18.87
N SER A 134 22.48 -14.35 -17.66
CA SER A 134 21.72 -14.04 -16.44
C SER A 134 21.21 -12.59 -16.43
N MET A 135 21.99 -11.64 -16.95
CA MET A 135 21.58 -10.25 -17.09
C MET A 135 20.46 -10.07 -18.11
N SER A 136 20.55 -10.75 -19.26
CA SER A 136 19.50 -10.77 -20.27
C SER A 136 18.19 -11.36 -19.73
N ASP A 137 18.25 -12.50 -19.02
CA ASP A 137 17.07 -13.12 -18.41
C ASP A 137 16.42 -12.20 -17.34
N MET A 138 17.24 -11.57 -16.49
CA MET A 138 16.75 -10.60 -15.50
C MET A 138 16.13 -9.36 -16.16
N TRP A 139 16.72 -8.87 -17.25
CA TRP A 139 16.21 -7.73 -18.00
C TRP A 139 14.88 -8.06 -18.69
N ALA A 140 14.78 -9.25 -19.30
CA ALA A 140 13.55 -9.78 -19.89
C ALA A 140 12.44 -9.91 -18.83
N ALA A 141 12.78 -10.43 -17.65
CA ALA A 141 11.84 -10.55 -16.53
C ALA A 141 11.35 -9.18 -16.05
N GLY A 142 12.25 -8.19 -15.91
CA GLY A 142 11.89 -6.81 -15.55
C GLY A 142 10.97 -6.16 -16.58
N LEU A 143 11.26 -6.33 -17.87
CA LEU A 143 10.41 -5.87 -18.97
C LEU A 143 9.03 -6.54 -18.97
N SER A 144 8.98 -7.85 -18.75
CA SER A 144 7.73 -8.61 -18.66
C SER A 144 6.86 -8.17 -17.49
N GLN A 145 7.46 -7.81 -16.35
CA GLN A 145 6.74 -7.23 -15.21
C GLN A 145 6.13 -5.87 -15.55
N ILE A 146 6.87 -5.00 -16.25
CA ILE A 146 6.36 -3.71 -16.72
C ILE A 146 5.20 -3.92 -17.71
N GLN A 147 5.33 -4.86 -18.65
CA GLN A 147 4.26 -5.22 -19.58
C GLN A 147 3.00 -5.72 -18.87
N THR A 148 3.18 -6.59 -17.88
CA THR A 148 2.08 -7.13 -17.08
C THR A 148 1.39 -6.02 -16.29
N PHE A 149 2.15 -5.05 -15.78
CA PHE A 149 1.60 -3.87 -15.10
C PHE A 149 0.77 -2.99 -16.06
N ILE A 150 1.26 -2.73 -17.28
CA ILE A 150 0.54 -1.95 -18.31
C ILE A 150 -0.70 -2.70 -18.82
N GLY A 151 -0.60 -4.00 -19.09
CA GLY A 151 -1.72 -4.83 -19.55
C GLY A 151 -2.76 -5.09 -18.46
N GLY A 152 -2.31 -5.23 -17.20
CA GLY A 152 -3.16 -5.33 -16.02
C GLY A 152 -3.96 -4.05 -15.74
N ALA A 153 -3.45 -2.90 -16.19
CA ALA A 153 -4.16 -1.63 -16.06
C ALA A 153 -5.51 -1.62 -16.80
N GLY A 154 -5.59 -2.25 -17.97
CA GLY A 154 -6.84 -2.38 -18.73
C GLY A 154 -7.87 -3.35 -18.13
N THR A 155 -7.42 -4.37 -17.38
CA THR A 155 -8.31 -5.35 -16.72
C THR A 155 -8.79 -4.91 -15.35
N LEU A 156 -8.10 -3.95 -14.72
CA LEU A 156 -8.52 -3.36 -13.45
C LEU A 156 -9.89 -2.69 -13.54
N VAL A 157 -10.27 -2.11 -14.69
CA VAL A 157 -11.61 -1.52 -14.90
C VAL A 157 -12.74 -2.54 -14.68
N PHE A 158 -12.52 -3.82 -15.01
CA PHE A 158 -13.49 -4.90 -14.76
C PHE A 158 -13.40 -5.47 -13.33
N ALA A 159 -12.20 -5.55 -12.75
CA ALA A 159 -12.00 -5.99 -11.37
C ALA A 159 -12.56 -5.00 -10.32
N LEU A 160 -12.66 -3.71 -10.69
CA LEU A 160 -13.33 -2.70 -9.87
C LEU A 160 -14.80 -3.07 -9.59
N GLY A 161 -15.48 -3.78 -10.51
CA GLY A 161 -16.88 -4.19 -10.35
C GLY A 161 -17.17 -4.96 -9.04
N SER A 162 -16.30 -5.90 -8.67
CA SER A 162 -16.42 -6.65 -7.39
C SER A 162 -15.82 -5.89 -6.20
N ALA A 163 -14.82 -5.04 -6.42
CA ALA A 163 -14.22 -4.21 -5.38
C ALA A 163 -15.15 -3.07 -4.92
N LEU A 164 -16.09 -2.64 -5.76
CA LEU A 164 -17.08 -1.60 -5.45
C LEU A 164 -17.91 -1.93 -4.22
N LEU A 165 -18.34 -3.19 -4.04
CA LEU A 165 -19.12 -3.58 -2.86
C LEU A 165 -18.30 -3.45 -1.57
N SER A 166 -17.06 -3.93 -1.60
CA SER A 166 -16.13 -3.80 -0.46
C SER A 166 -15.83 -2.34 -0.14
N PHE A 167 -15.66 -1.52 -1.18
CA PHE A 167 -15.47 -0.08 -1.05
C PHE A 167 -16.69 0.63 -0.46
N LEU A 168 -17.91 0.27 -0.89
CA LEU A 168 -19.16 0.80 -0.33
C LEU A 168 -19.31 0.45 1.16
N ILE A 169 -19.03 -0.80 1.53
CA ILE A 169 -19.07 -1.25 2.93
C ILE A 169 -18.04 -0.49 3.78
N LEU A 170 -16.81 -0.34 3.27
CA LEU A 170 -15.77 0.46 3.92
C LEU A 170 -16.23 1.91 4.13
N MET A 171 -16.84 2.52 3.10
CA MET A 171 -17.35 3.89 3.17
C MET A 171 -18.49 4.02 4.19
N ALA A 172 -19.39 3.03 4.28
CA ALA A 172 -20.45 3.01 5.28
C ALA A 172 -19.87 2.95 6.71
N PHE A 173 -18.91 2.07 6.98
CA PHE A 173 -18.23 2.02 8.28
C PHE A 173 -17.45 3.31 8.58
N MET A 174 -16.84 3.91 7.56
CA MET A 174 -16.12 5.17 7.72
C MET A 174 -17.09 6.30 8.10
N ILE A 175 -18.24 6.43 7.42
CA ILE A 175 -19.30 7.39 7.79
C ILE A 175 -19.72 7.17 9.25
N PHE A 176 -19.99 5.92 9.64
CA PHE A 176 -20.32 5.57 11.02
C PHE A 176 -19.25 6.06 12.01
N PHE A 177 -17.97 5.76 11.77
CA PHE A 177 -16.88 6.21 12.64
C PHE A 177 -16.66 7.73 12.64
N LEU A 178 -16.88 8.42 11.53
CA LEU A 178 -16.80 9.87 11.47
C LEU A 178 -17.91 10.52 12.31
N LEU A 179 -19.13 9.97 12.26
CA LEU A 179 -20.27 10.47 13.02
C LEU A 179 -20.17 10.14 14.52
N GLU A 180 -19.91 8.87 14.85
CA GLU A 180 -20.07 8.34 16.21
C GLU A 180 -18.75 7.89 16.85
N GLY A 181 -17.61 8.09 16.19
CA GLY A 181 -16.34 7.50 16.65
C GLY A 181 -15.89 7.95 18.05
N GLU A 182 -16.37 9.07 18.58
CA GLU A 182 -16.10 9.47 19.97
C GLU A 182 -16.90 8.64 20.96
N LEU A 183 -18.18 8.35 20.64
CA LEU A 183 -19.02 7.44 21.41
C LEU A 183 -18.43 6.03 21.36
N PHE A 184 -18.05 5.54 20.17
CA PHE A 184 -17.40 4.24 20.02
C PHE A 184 -16.11 4.13 20.84
N LEU A 185 -15.23 5.14 20.78
CA LEU A 185 -13.98 5.14 21.55
C LEU A 185 -14.24 5.14 23.06
N ASN A 186 -15.23 5.92 23.51
CA ASN A 186 -15.63 5.95 24.91
C ASN A 186 -16.22 4.60 25.34
N SER A 187 -17.11 4.00 24.56
CA SER A 187 -17.67 2.67 24.83
C SER A 187 -16.59 1.59 24.86
N PHE A 188 -15.64 1.63 23.93
CA PHE A 188 -14.47 0.73 23.92
C PHE A 188 -13.64 0.89 25.20
N LEU A 189 -13.37 2.13 25.61
CA LEU A 189 -12.62 2.40 26.83
C LEU A 189 -13.37 1.97 28.11
N HIS A 190 -14.70 2.05 28.14
CA HIS A 190 -15.50 1.54 29.27
C HIS A 190 -15.57 0.02 29.33
N ALA A 191 -15.36 -0.68 28.22
CA ALA A 191 -15.22 -2.14 28.21
C ALA A 191 -13.87 -2.61 28.78
N VAL A 192 -12.88 -1.71 28.87
CA VAL A 192 -11.60 -1.99 29.53
C VAL A 192 -11.77 -1.88 31.05
N PRO A 193 -11.23 -2.83 31.85
CA PRO A 193 -11.25 -2.72 33.31
C PRO A 193 -10.72 -1.36 33.78
N SER A 194 -11.39 -0.76 34.77
CA SER A 194 -11.13 0.61 35.24
C SER A 194 -9.66 0.85 35.63
N GLU A 195 -8.98 -0.15 36.17
CA GLU A 195 -7.54 -0.11 36.50
C GLU A 195 -6.63 0.15 35.29
N LYS A 196 -7.03 -0.31 34.10
CA LYS A 196 -6.25 -0.19 32.85
C LYS A 196 -6.78 0.88 31.91
N TYR A 197 -7.87 1.56 32.28
CA TYR A 197 -8.49 2.63 31.47
C TYR A 197 -7.48 3.70 31.05
N GLY A 198 -6.67 4.20 31.98
CA GLY A 198 -5.65 5.21 31.70
C GLY A 198 -4.58 4.74 30.71
N LEU A 199 -4.18 3.47 30.81
CA LEU A 199 -3.23 2.84 29.88
C LEU A 199 -3.85 2.69 28.48
N ALA A 200 -5.09 2.19 28.39
CA ALA A 200 -5.80 2.04 27.13
C ALA A 200 -5.99 3.39 26.41
N LYS A 201 -6.42 4.43 27.14
CA LYS A 201 -6.56 5.78 26.61
C LYS A 201 -5.21 6.34 26.12
N ARG A 202 -4.13 6.13 26.88
CA ARG A 202 -2.79 6.57 26.49
C ARG A 202 -2.29 5.82 25.25
N MET A 203 -2.58 4.53 25.12
CA MET A 203 -2.25 3.74 23.93
C MET A 203 -2.99 4.25 22.70
N LEU A 204 -4.31 4.46 22.77
CA LEU A 204 -5.10 4.99 21.65
C LEU A 204 -4.57 6.35 21.15
N ASN A 205 -4.23 7.26 22.07
CA ASN A 205 -3.64 8.54 21.72
C ASN A 205 -2.26 8.40 21.07
N LYS A 206 -1.40 7.52 21.59
CA LYS A 206 -0.08 7.24 21.00
C LYS A 206 -0.22 6.63 19.60
N THR A 207 -1.14 5.68 19.40
CA THR A 207 -1.41 5.08 18.10
C THR A 207 -1.90 6.11 17.11
N SER A 208 -2.82 7.00 17.51
CA SER A 208 -3.27 8.11 16.66
C SER A 208 -2.10 8.99 16.23
N LEU A 209 -1.25 9.42 17.15
CA LEU A 209 -0.05 10.22 16.82
C LEU A 209 0.91 9.49 15.89
N GLN A 210 1.14 8.19 16.11
CA GLN A 210 1.98 7.37 15.24
C GLN A 210 1.40 7.24 13.83
N ILE A 211 0.08 7.10 13.68
CA ILE A 211 -0.57 7.07 12.36
C ILE A 211 -0.31 8.39 11.61
N HIS A 212 -0.44 9.54 12.27
CA HIS A 212 -0.14 10.84 11.64
C HIS A 212 1.33 10.94 11.22
N ALA A 213 2.26 10.52 12.08
CA ALA A 213 3.69 10.52 11.77
C ALA A 213 4.01 9.56 10.61
N TYR A 214 3.41 8.37 10.61
CA TYR A 214 3.57 7.38 9.55
C TYR A 214 3.08 7.89 8.20
N ILE A 215 1.89 8.51 8.14
CA ILE A 215 1.35 9.08 6.90
C ILE A 215 2.28 10.16 6.35
N ARG A 216 2.80 11.05 7.21
CA ARG A 216 3.79 12.06 6.81
C ARG A 216 5.09 11.41 6.30
N GLY A 217 5.55 10.37 6.98
CA GLY A 217 6.71 9.59 6.57
C GLY A 217 6.51 8.92 5.21
N GLN A 218 5.34 8.33 4.96
CA GLN A 218 5.02 7.68 3.69
C GLN A 218 4.87 8.67 2.54
N LEU A 219 4.29 9.84 2.79
CA LEU A 219 4.27 10.91 1.80
C LEU A 219 5.68 11.37 1.43
N LEU A 220 6.56 11.53 2.41
CA LEU A 220 7.95 11.93 2.18
C LEU A 220 8.78 10.83 1.49
N ALA A 221 8.58 9.57 1.85
CA ALA A 221 9.20 8.44 1.18
C ALA A 221 8.71 8.34 -0.27
N GLY A 222 7.40 8.48 -0.49
CA GLY A 222 6.79 8.45 -1.82
C GLY A 222 7.29 9.57 -2.72
N THR A 223 7.43 10.79 -2.21
CA THR A 223 8.02 11.90 -2.98
C THR A 223 9.49 11.66 -3.29
N SER A 224 10.25 11.08 -2.36
CA SER A 224 11.64 10.70 -2.62
C SER A 224 11.73 9.68 -3.77
N VAL A 225 10.91 8.63 -3.74
CA VAL A 225 10.86 7.62 -4.80
C VAL A 225 10.45 8.25 -6.13
N ALA A 226 9.47 9.16 -6.12
CA ALA A 226 9.03 9.85 -7.33
C ALA A 226 10.16 10.69 -7.96
N ILE A 227 10.91 11.46 -7.15
CA ILE A 227 12.04 12.26 -7.65
C ILE A 227 13.13 11.35 -8.22
N THR A 228 13.50 10.28 -7.49
CA THR A 228 14.52 9.32 -7.97
C THR A 228 14.09 8.63 -9.26
N ALA A 229 12.81 8.28 -9.39
CA ALA A 229 12.27 7.67 -10.61
C ALA A 229 12.34 8.63 -11.81
N ILE A 230 12.03 9.92 -11.62
CA ILE A 230 12.14 10.94 -12.67
C ILE A 230 13.60 11.08 -13.14
N ILE A 231 14.55 11.15 -12.20
CA ILE A 231 15.98 11.22 -12.51
C ILE A 231 16.43 9.96 -13.27
N GLY A 232 16.02 8.78 -12.79
CA GLY A 232 16.33 7.50 -13.43
C GLY A 232 15.84 7.44 -14.87
N LEU A 233 14.60 7.88 -15.13
CA LEU A 233 14.05 7.95 -16.48
C LEU A 233 14.85 8.91 -17.38
N TYR A 234 15.28 10.05 -16.84
CA TYR A 234 16.06 11.03 -17.60
C TYR A 234 17.46 10.51 -17.99
N ILE A 235 18.14 9.83 -17.06
CA ILE A 235 19.43 9.15 -17.35
C ILE A 235 19.23 8.10 -18.45
N LEU A 236 18.15 7.33 -18.35
CA LEU A 236 17.85 6.28 -19.31
C LEU A 236 17.66 6.85 -20.71
N GLN A 237 16.86 7.92 -20.83
CA GLN A 237 16.67 8.64 -22.09
C GLN A 237 17.98 9.17 -22.68
N TRP A 238 18.91 9.65 -21.84
CA TRP A 238 20.23 10.10 -22.27
C TRP A 238 21.13 8.95 -22.80
N ILE A 239 20.98 7.75 -22.25
CA ILE A 239 21.74 6.57 -22.70
C ILE A 239 21.18 6.04 -24.03
N THR A 240 19.86 6.07 -24.18
CA THR A 240 19.13 5.48 -25.32
C THR A 240 19.03 6.39 -26.54
N GLY A 241 19.02 7.71 -26.33
CA GLY A 241 19.14 8.74 -27.36
C GLY A 241 20.55 8.84 -27.91
#